data_AF-X1C4T0-F1
#
_entry.id   AF-X1C4T0-F1
#
_cell.length_a   1.000
_cell.length_b   1.000
_cell.length_c   1.000
_cell.angle_alpha   90.00
_cell.angle_beta   90.00
_cell.angle_gamma   90.00
#
_symmetry.space_group_name_H-M   'P 1'
#
loop_
_entity.id
_entity.type
_entity.pdbx_description
1 polymer ?
#
loop_
_entity_poly.entity_id
_entity_poly.type
_entity_poly.pdbx_seq_one_letter_code
_entity_poly.pdbx_strand_id
1 'polypeptide(L)' 'MGIRKARIKKHISRIILYVLVILIVVWTLAPFTWLFVSGLFPYKELISDRTTSWFPENPTLKNFQAMFDMS' A
#
# COMPACT_ATOMS: atom_id res chain seq x y z
N MET A 1 -21.11 -15.88 37.06
CA MET A 1 -21.04 -15.39 35.64
C MET A 1 -20.02 -14.28 35.37
N GLY A 2 -19.34 -13.68 36.37
CA GLY A 2 -18.42 -12.54 36.17
C GLY A 2 -17.07 -12.85 35.50
N ILE A 3 -16.52 -14.07 35.68
CA ILE A 3 -15.17 -14.42 35.19
C ILE A 3 -15.12 -14.55 33.65
N ARG A 4 -16.22 -14.98 33.01
CA ARG A 4 -16.31 -15.09 31.53
C ARG A 4 -16.23 -13.72 30.84
N LYS A 5 -16.87 -12.68 31.40
CA LYS A 5 -16.87 -11.33 30.82
C LYS A 5 -15.46 -10.72 30.81
N ALA A 6 -14.64 -10.96 31.86
CA ALA A 6 -13.27 -10.46 31.93
C ALA A 6 -12.36 -11.07 30.85
N ARG A 7 -12.48 -12.37 30.57
CA ARG A 7 -11.68 -13.03 29.51
C ARG A 7 -12.09 -12.61 28.09
N ILE A 8 -13.39 -12.41 27.85
CA ILE A 8 -13.90 -11.93 26.55
C ILE A 8 -13.44 -10.50 26.28
N LYS A 9 -13.52 -9.61 27.29
CA LYS A 9 -13.04 -8.22 27.18
C LYS A 9 -11.54 -8.16 26.82
N LYS A 10 -10.73 -9.07 27.39
CA LYS A 10 -9.30 -9.19 27.09
C LYS A 10 -9.02 -9.68 25.65
N HIS A 11 -9.82 -10.62 25.14
CA HIS A 11 -9.66 -11.10 23.75
C HIS A 11 -10.09 -10.03 22.74
N ILE A 12 -11.22 -9.37 22.97
CA ILE A 12 -11.69 -8.27 22.12
C ILE A 12 -10.66 -7.14 22.06
N SER A 13 -10.10 -6.74 23.22
CA SER A 13 -9.06 -5.71 23.26
C SER A 13 -7.82 -6.09 22.45
N ARG A 14 -7.37 -7.35 22.50
CA ARG A 14 -6.26 -7.83 21.67
C ARG A 14 -6.59 -7.82 20.18
N ILE A 15 -7.79 -8.25 19.79
CA ILE A 15 -8.22 -8.23 18.39
C ILE A 15 -8.25 -6.81 17.86
N ILE A 16 -8.82 -5.86 18.61
CA ILE A 16 -8.85 -4.44 18.25
C ILE A 16 -7.42 -3.91 18.07
N LEU A 17 -6.51 -4.23 18.99
CA LEU A 17 -5.11 -3.79 18.92
C LEU A 17 -4.42 -4.34 17.66
N TYR A 18 -4.59 -5.62 17.35
CA TYR A 18 -4.03 -6.20 16.12
C TYR A 18 -4.63 -5.59 14.86
N VAL A 19 -5.93 -5.33 14.82
CA VAL A 19 -6.58 -4.65 13.68
C VAL A 19 -6.01 -3.24 13.51
N LEU A 20 -5.85 -2.48 14.59
CA LEU A 20 -5.23 -1.15 14.54
C LEU A 20 -3.78 -1.22 14.04
N VAL A 21 -2.98 -2.18 14.50
CA VAL A 21 -1.60 -2.35 14.04
C VAL A 21 -1.57 -2.69 12.56
N ILE A 22 -2.41 -3.61 12.08
CA ILE A 22 -2.50 -3.96 10.66
C ILE A 22 -2.90 -2.73 9.84
N LEU A 23 -3.89 -1.95 10.29
CA LEU A 23 -4.29 -0.72 9.61
C LEU A 23 -3.14 0.29 9.52
N ILE A 24 -2.39 0.49 10.61
CA ILE A 24 -1.21 1.35 10.61
C ILE A 24 -0.16 0.82 9.64
N VAL A 25 0.15 -0.47 9.66
CA VAL A 25 1.13 -1.08 8.76
C VAL A 25 0.72 -0.90 7.29
N VAL A 26 -0.54 -1.20 6.94
CA VAL A 26 -1.06 -1.01 5.58
C VAL A 26 -1.02 0.46 5.18
N TRP A 27 -1.43 1.36 6.07
CA TRP A 27 -1.38 2.80 5.83
C TRP A 27 0.05 3.32 5.64
N THR A 28 1.00 2.76 6.39
CA THR A 28 2.42 3.13 6.30
C THR A 28 3.03 2.60 5.02
N LEU A 29 2.61 1.41 4.56
CA LEU A 29 3.08 0.79 3.31
C LEU A 29 2.43 1.39 2.06
N ALA A 30 1.23 1.96 2.17
CA ALA A 30 0.50 2.62 1.08
C ALA A 30 1.35 3.63 0.26
N PRO A 31 2.09 4.58 0.85
CA PRO A 31 2.95 5.49 0.08
C PRO A 31 4.13 4.77 -0.59
N PHE A 32 4.66 3.70 0.01
CA PHE A 32 5.75 2.92 -0.60
C PHE A 32 5.27 2.11 -1.80
N THR A 33 4.09 1.49 -1.70
CA THR A 33 3.48 0.79 -2.83
C THR A 33 3.14 1.78 -3.93
N TRP A 34 2.59 2.94 -3.60
CA TRP A 34 2.35 4.01 -4.55
C TRP A 34 3.63 4.46 -5.27
N LEU A 35 4.72 4.66 -4.54
CA LEU A 35 6.02 5.03 -5.13
C LEU A 35 6.53 3.94 -6.07
N PHE A 36 6.42 2.67 -5.70
CA PHE A 36 6.83 1.58 -6.57
C PHE A 36 5.99 1.53 -7.86
N VAL A 37 4.67 1.66 -7.74
CA VAL A 37 3.76 1.69 -8.90
C VAL A 37 4.05 2.93 -9.76
N SER A 38 4.39 4.08 -9.17
CA SER A 38 4.76 5.30 -9.89
C SER A 38 5.89 5.08 -10.91
N GLY A 39 6.86 4.22 -10.59
CA GLY A 39 7.94 3.86 -11.51
C GLY A 39 7.48 3.07 -12.75
N LEU A 40 6.33 2.40 -12.67
CA LEU A 40 5.72 1.63 -13.76
C LEU A 40 4.85 2.47 -14.70
N PHE A 41 4.54 3.73 -14.34
CA PHE A 41 3.74 4.61 -15.20
C PHE A 41 4.53 5.07 -16.43
N PRO A 42 4.00 4.86 -17.65
CA PRO A 42 4.65 5.38 -18.84
C PRO A 42 4.58 6.92 -18.89
N TYR A 43 5.63 7.56 -19.42
CA TYR A 43 5.74 9.03 -19.56
C TYR A 43 4.50 9.69 -20.19
N LYS A 44 3.87 9.01 -21.15
CA LYS A 44 2.63 9.42 -21.82
C LYS A 44 1.41 9.47 -20.88
N GLU A 45 1.32 8.59 -19.88
CA GLU A 45 0.25 8.62 -18.87
C GLU A 45 0.51 9.68 -17.79
N LEU A 46 1.78 9.99 -17.49
CA LEU A 46 2.17 11.09 -16.59
C LEU A 46 1.77 12.47 -17.15
N ILE A 47 1.86 12.66 -18.47
CA ILE A 47 1.44 13.90 -19.14
C ILE A 47 -0.09 14.01 -19.22
N SER A 48 -0.78 12.87 -19.21
CA SER A 48 -2.22 12.79 -19.45
C SER A 48 -3.03 12.89 -18.16
N ASP A 49 -2.67 13.75 -17.19
CA ASP A 49 -3.43 14.12 -15.96
C ASP A 49 -4.15 12.96 -15.21
N ARG A 50 -3.70 11.71 -15.41
CA ARG A 50 -4.29 10.47 -14.89
C ARG A 50 -3.48 9.90 -13.72
N THR A 51 -2.65 10.73 -13.12
CA THR A 51 -1.79 10.40 -11.98
C THR A 51 -2.58 10.07 -10.70
N THR A 52 -3.91 10.20 -10.69
CA THR A 52 -4.78 9.85 -9.54
C THR A 52 -5.09 8.35 -9.46
N SER A 53 -4.84 7.56 -10.51
CA SER A 53 -5.15 6.13 -10.51
C SER A 53 -4.09 5.33 -9.73
N TRP A 54 -4.51 4.41 -8.85
CA TRP A 54 -3.61 3.50 -8.11
C TRP A 54 -2.91 2.45 -8.97
N PHE A 55 -3.37 2.25 -10.20
CA PHE A 55 -2.76 1.33 -11.16
C PHE A 55 -2.70 1.98 -12.55
N PRO A 56 -1.58 1.83 -13.28
CA PRO A 56 -1.46 2.27 -14.67
C PRO A 56 -2.32 1.38 -15.58
N GLU A 57 -2.86 1.97 -16.64
CA GLU A 57 -3.68 1.25 -17.62
C GLU A 57 -2.78 0.39 -18.53
N ASN A 58 -1.56 0.87 -18.81
CA ASN A 58 -0.53 0.15 -19.54
C ASN A 58 0.78 0.11 -18.73
N PRO A 59 0.95 -0.83 -17.79
CA PRO A 59 2.20 -0.95 -17.03
C PRO A 59 3.39 -1.15 -17.97
N THR A 60 4.45 -0.36 -17.81
CA THR A 60 5.67 -0.52 -18.64
C THR A 60 6.92 -0.54 -17.77
N LEU A 61 7.90 -1.34 -18.18
CA LEU A 61 9.22 -1.41 -17.54
C LEU A 61 10.25 -0.48 -18.21
N LYS A 62 9.83 0.37 -19.16
CA LYS A 62 10.75 1.22 -19.93
C LYS A 62 11.54 2.18 -19.05
N ASN A 63 10.92 2.72 -18.00
CA ASN A 63 11.61 3.62 -17.06
C ASN A 63 12.71 2.88 -16.28
N PHE A 64 12.47 1.63 -15.89
CA PHE A 64 13.47 0.79 -15.22
C PHE A 64 14.59 0.37 -16.19
N GLN A 65 14.25 -0.03 -17.41
CA GLN A 65 15.24 -0.37 -18.45
C GLN A 65 16.18 0.82 -18.73
N ALA A 66 15.65 2.04 -18.83
CA ALA A 66 16.46 3.24 -19.01
C ALA A 66 17.47 3.48 -17.86
N MET A 67 17.19 3.02 -16.64
CA MET A 67 18.14 3.13 -15.52
C MET A 67 19.29 2.12 -15.63
N PHE A 68 19.06 0.97 -16.25
CA PHE A 68 20.07 -0.09 -16.41
C PHE A 68 20.83 0.03 -17.75
N ASP A 69 20.21 0.58 -18.80
CA ASP A 69 20.86 0.84 -20.09
C ASP A 69 21.88 2.01 -20.03
N MET A 70 21.87 2.80 -18.95
CA MET A 70 22.86 3.87 -18.71
C MET A 70 24.17 3.37 -18.05
N SER A 71 24.35 2.06 -17.85
CA SER A 71 25.59 1.44 -17.34
C SER A 71 26.38 0.77 -18.45
#